data_AF-A0A925MR21-F1
#
_entry.id   AF-A0A925MR21-F1
#
_cell.length_a   1.000
_cell.length_b   1.000
_cell.length_c   1.000
_cell.angle_alpha   90.00
_cell.angle_beta   90.00
_cell.angle_gamma   90.00
#
_symmetry.space_group_name_H-M   'P 1'
#
loop_
_entity.id
_entity.type
_entity.pdbx_description
1 polymer ?
#
loop_
_entity_poly.entity_id
_entity_poly.type
_entity_poly.pdbx_seq_one_letter_code
_entity_poly.pdbx_strand_id
1 'polypeptide(L)' 'MKTTEVWNIFWQRADLKWHRYDPALQVGSLEKFLAIVDEDKHACFFG' A
#
# COMPACT_ATOMS: atom_id res chain seq x y z
N MET A 1 -9.94 22.28 6.27
CA MET A 1 -9.15 21.17 5.69
C MET A 1 -9.97 19.91 5.88
N LYS A 2 -10.42 19.24 4.81
CA LYS A 2 -11.22 18.01 4.93
C LYS A 2 -10.24 16.82 4.95
N THR A 3 -10.30 15.99 5.99
CA THR A 3 -9.66 14.68 5.98
C THR A 3 -10.38 13.81 4.95
N THR A 4 -9.69 13.45 3.88
CA THR A 4 -10.15 12.39 2.98
C THR A 4 -9.95 11.05 3.69
N GLU A 5 -10.99 10.24 3.81
CA GLU A 5 -10.96 8.89 4.39
C GLU A 5 -10.26 7.91 3.44
N VAL A 6 -8.99 8.19 3.14
CA VAL A 6 -8.17 7.44 2.21
C VAL A 6 -6.85 7.06 2.88
N TRP A 7 -6.40 5.85 2.59
CA TRP A 7 -5.21 5.26 3.17
C TRP A 7 -4.13 5.14 2.11
N ASN A 8 -2.89 5.42 2.52
CA ASN A 8 -1.71 5.18 1.70
C ASN A 8 -1.17 3.79 2.01
N ILE A 9 -0.61 3.12 1.01
CA ILE A 9 -0.05 1.77 1.16
C ILE A 9 1.47 1.86 1.33
N PHE A 10 1.98 1.15 2.32
CA PHE A 10 3.40 1.03 2.60
C PHE A 10 3.79 -0.45 2.74
N TRP A 11 5.04 -0.75 2.41
CA TRP A 11 5.65 -2.06 2.56
C TRP A 11 7.06 -1.90 3.14
N GLN A 12 7.50 -2.89 3.93
CA GLN A 12 8.82 -2.85 4.54
C GLN A 12 9.83 -3.54 3.64
N ARG A 13 10.95 -2.86 3.37
CA ARG A 13 12.05 -3.43 2.56
C ARG A 13 13.12 -4.06 3.45
N ALA A 14 14.04 -4.78 2.82
CA ALA A 14 15.24 -5.35 3.45
C ALA A 14 16.15 -4.30 4.12
N ASP A 15 15.99 -3.00 3.80
CA ASP A 15 16.66 -1.91 4.49
C ASP A 15 16.00 -1.52 5.84
N LEU A 16 14.99 -2.28 6.28
CA LEU A 16 14.18 -2.08 7.49
C LEU A 16 13.43 -0.75 7.52
N LYS A 17 13.22 -0.12 6.36
CA LYS A 17 12.43 1.10 6.23
C LYS A 17 11.10 0.80 5.58
N TRP A 18 10.11 1.62 5.92
CA TRP A 18 8.83 1.64 5.24
C TRP A 18 8.95 2.46 3.97
N HIS A 19 8.65 1.81 2.85
CA HIS A 19 8.60 2.44 1.55
C HIS A 19 7.16 2.52 1.11
N ARG A 20 6.82 3.60 0.42
CA ARG A 20 5.50 3.75 -0.16
C ARG A 20 5.38 2.77 -1.34
N TYR A 21 4.30 2.01 -1.38
CA TYR A 21 4.06 1.02 -2.45
C TYR A 21 3.93 1.72 -3.81
N ASP A 22 3.08 2.74 -3.88
CA ASP A 22 2.97 3.64 -5.03
C ASP A 22 2.72 5.09 -4.53
N PRO A 23 3.48 6.09 -5.01
CA PRO A 23 3.31 7.49 -4.65
C PRO A 23 1.89 8.05 -4.84
N ALA A 24 1.18 7.64 -5.89
CA ALA A 24 -0.13 8.16 -6.25
C ALA A 24 -1.30 7.29 -5.74
N LEU A 25 -1.02 6.07 -5.29
CA LEU A 25 -2.07 5.13 -4.90
C LEU A 25 -2.65 5.44 -3.52
N GLN A 26 -3.97 5.52 -3.47
CA GLN A 26 -4.76 5.71 -2.26
C GLN A 26 -5.97 4.79 -2.30
N VAL A 27 -6.30 4.15 -1.17
CA VAL A 27 -7.44 3.25 -1.04
C VAL A 27 -8.41 3.74 0.01
N GLY A 28 -9.70 3.64 -0.26
CA GLY A 28 -10.76 4.06 0.68
C GLY A 28 -11.36 2.92 1.52
N SER A 29 -10.88 1.69 1.36
CA SER A 29 -11.40 0.53 2.12
C SER A 29 -10.34 -0.56 2.25
N LEU A 30 -10.56 -1.44 3.24
CA LEU A 30 -9.68 -2.58 3.51
C LEU A 30 -9.71 -3.60 2.37
N GLU A 31 -10.86 -3.85 1.75
CA GLU A 31 -11.01 -4.81 0.65
C GLU A 31 -10.16 -4.39 -0.56
N LYS A 32 -10.13 -3.09 -0.86
CA LYS A 32 -9.26 -2.55 -1.91
C LYS A 32 -7.78 -2.71 -1.58
N PHE A 33 -7.41 -2.54 -0.32
CA PHE A 33 -6.04 -2.82 0.14
C PHE A 33 -5.68 -4.29 -0.03
N LEU A 34 -6.54 -5.21 0.41
CA LEU A 34 -6.30 -6.65 0.32
C LEU A 34 -6.18 -7.13 -1.14
N ALA A 35 -6.97 -6.56 -2.05
CA ALA A 35 -6.84 -6.86 -3.48
C ALA A 35 -5.47 -6.46 -4.05
N ILE A 36 -4.88 -5.34 -3.59
CA ILE A 36 -3.53 -4.92 -4.00
C ILE A 36 -2.46 -5.85 -3.41
N VAL A 37 -2.65 -6.29 -2.17
CA VAL A 37 -1.75 -7.27 -1.54
C VAL A 37 -1.81 -8.60 -2.29
N ASP A 38 -3.00 -9.07 -2.67
CA ASP A 38 -3.18 -10.33 -3.41
C ASP A 38 -2.63 -10.28 -4.85
N GLU A 39 -2.81 -9.14 -5.55
CA GLU A 39 -2.24 -8.94 -6.88
C GLU A 39 -0.70 -8.96 -6.85
N ASP A 40 -0.10 -8.43 -5.77
CA ASP A 40 1.34 -8.29 -5.51
C ASP A 40 2.18 -7.98 -6.76
N LYS A 41 1.71 -7.04 -7.58
CA LYS A 41 2.29 -6.74 -8.91
C LYS A 41 3.78 -6.42 -8.88
N HIS A 42 4.27 -5.89 -7.77
CA HIS A 42 5.66 -5.48 -7.57
C HIS A 42 6.48 -6.48 -6.73
N ALA A 43 5.90 -7.63 -6.35
CA ALA A 43 6.51 -8.62 -5.46
C ALA A 43 7.02 -7.97 -4.15
N CYS A 44 6.20 -7.09 -3.57
CA CYS A 44 6.50 -6.34 -2.35
C CYS A 44 6.03 -7.04 -1.08
N PHE A 45 5.09 -7.99 -1.16
CA PHE A 45 4.43 -8.57 0.00
C PHE A 45 4.78 -10.04 0.24
N PHE A 46 5.02 -10.84 -0.81
CA PHE A 46 5.27 -12.29 -0.70
C PHE A 46 6.68 -12.73 -1.16
N GLY A 47 7.57 -11.78 -1.45
CA GLY A 47 8.96 -12.01 -1.88
C GLY A 47 9.96 -12.11 -0.73
#